data_AF-A0A932IIR9-F1
#
_entry.id   AF-A0A932IIR9-F1
#
_cell.length_a   1.000
_cell.length_b   1.000
_cell.length_c   1.000
_cell.angle_alpha   90.00
_cell.angle_beta   90.00
_cell.angle_gamma   90.00
#
_symmetry.space_group_name_H-M   'P 1'
#
loop_
_entity.id
_entity.type
_entity.pdbx_description
1 polymer ?
#
loop_
_entity_poly.entity_id
_entity_poly.type
_entity_poly.pdbx_seq_one_letter_code
_entity_poly.pdbx_strand_id
1 'polypeptide(L)'
;MSDASHPLDPLPDASADKSLAANHAFLADIAKSVRRIQGDDTYDASGVRKIWHQGQKQIEIMTWEKRDGGVVEQELSFMGLIIACKGGHLRTGKIPIDSEYSSGGRPASHMLAMDAEPSPRALDYASHLLKSVPERDYYVQHLLKAVNDAITTLGFDTSRTVVSSLAEFAHRPKPAGTDGPGRARAVAFVLLALAALCLAFALGWLLA
;
A
#
# COMPACT_ATOMS: atom_id res chain seq x y z
N MET A 1 3.19 55.30 -32.13
CA MET A 1 2.52 54.00 -32.35
C MET A 1 3.64 52.96 -32.35
N SER A 2 3.89 52.35 -31.19
CA SER A 2 4.92 51.31 -31.04
C SER A 2 4.20 50.01 -30.77
N ASP A 3 4.21 49.16 -31.77
CA ASP A 3 3.56 47.85 -31.78
C ASP A 3 4.43 46.87 -30.99
N ALA A 4 3.99 46.53 -29.78
CA ALA A 4 4.68 45.61 -28.90
C ALA A 4 4.34 44.19 -29.33
N SER A 5 5.19 43.63 -30.19
CA SER A 5 5.15 42.22 -30.56
C SER A 5 5.49 41.38 -29.32
N HIS A 6 4.47 40.91 -28.60
CA HIS A 6 4.64 39.88 -27.60
C HIS A 6 5.19 38.63 -28.29
N PRO A 7 6.35 38.09 -27.87
CA PRO A 7 6.84 36.83 -28.40
C PRO A 7 5.82 35.74 -28.03
N LEU A 8 5.30 35.04 -29.04
CA LEU A 8 4.48 33.86 -28.84
C LEU A 8 5.31 32.84 -28.06
N ASP A 9 4.81 32.40 -26.91
CA ASP A 9 5.40 31.29 -26.18
C ASP A 9 5.55 30.08 -27.12
N PRO A 10 6.68 29.36 -27.07
CA PRO A 10 6.88 28.19 -27.90
C PRO A 10 5.76 27.17 -27.61
N LEU A 11 5.11 26.72 -28.68
CA LEU A 11 4.12 25.65 -28.61
C LEU A 11 4.73 24.43 -27.88
N PRO A 12 3.98 23.79 -26.96
CA PRO A 12 4.49 22.65 -26.21
C PRO A 12 4.99 21.55 -27.16
N ASP A 13 6.16 20.99 -26.84
CA ASP A 13 6.82 19.96 -27.64
C ASP A 13 5.96 18.70 -27.71
N ALA A 14 5.34 18.47 -28.88
CA ALA A 14 4.48 17.33 -29.15
C ALA A 14 5.16 15.95 -28.92
N SER A 15 6.49 15.89 -28.84
CA SER A 15 7.22 14.66 -28.51
C SER A 15 7.18 14.32 -27.01
N ALA A 16 7.17 15.33 -26.14
CA ALA A 16 7.06 15.17 -24.69
C ALA A 16 5.67 14.65 -24.30
N ASP A 17 4.62 15.17 -24.94
CA ASP A 17 3.23 14.75 -24.70
C ASP A 17 2.99 13.29 -25.09
N LYS A 18 3.58 12.84 -26.20
CA LYS A 18 3.51 11.42 -26.63
C LYS A 18 4.20 10.49 -25.65
N SER A 19 5.36 10.88 -25.12
CA SER A 19 6.10 10.12 -24.12
C SER A 19 5.32 10.02 -22.81
N LEU A 20 4.69 11.11 -22.36
CA LEU A 20 3.86 11.13 -21.17
C LEU A 20 2.63 10.22 -21.31
N ALA A 21 1.91 10.30 -22.43
CA ALA A 21 0.75 9.45 -22.70
C ALA A 21 1.13 7.96 -22.75
N ALA A 22 2.27 7.62 -23.35
CA ALA A 22 2.78 6.25 -23.37
C ALA A 22 3.12 5.75 -21.96
N ASN A 23 3.75 6.59 -21.12
CA ASN A 23 4.02 6.26 -19.72
C ASN A 23 2.72 6.01 -18.94
N HIS A 24 1.68 6.81 -19.16
CA HIS A 24 0.39 6.64 -18.48
C HIS A 24 -0.33 5.38 -18.91
N ALA A 25 -0.31 5.06 -20.22
CA ALA A 25 -0.87 3.82 -20.72
C ALA A 25 -0.14 2.60 -20.12
N PHE A 26 1.19 2.67 -20.01
CA PHE A 26 2.00 1.64 -19.36
C PHE A 26 1.65 1.48 -17.88
N LEU A 27 1.59 2.60 -17.12
CA LEU A 27 1.21 2.59 -15.70
C LEU A 27 -0.19 2.00 -15.49
N ALA A 28 -1.14 2.37 -16.35
CA ALA A 28 -2.50 1.85 -16.28
C ALA A 28 -2.57 0.35 -16.56
N ASP A 29 -1.73 -0.15 -17.46
CA ASP A 29 -1.69 -1.58 -17.77
C ASP A 29 -1.10 -2.41 -16.62
N ILE A 30 0.04 -1.98 -16.08
CA ILE A 30 0.68 -2.70 -14.96
C ILE A 30 -0.15 -2.62 -13.66
N ALA A 31 -0.90 -1.53 -13.45
CA ALA A 31 -1.78 -1.35 -12.30
C ALA A 31 -2.89 -2.41 -12.23
N LYS A 32 -3.33 -2.97 -13.38
CA LYS A 32 -4.35 -4.04 -13.43
C LYS A 32 -3.96 -5.29 -12.66
N SER A 33 -2.66 -5.51 -12.48
CA SER A 33 -2.13 -6.67 -11.79
C SER A 33 -2.07 -6.52 -10.27
N VAL A 34 -2.23 -5.30 -9.77
CA VAL A 34 -2.15 -4.98 -8.33
C VAL A 34 -3.36 -5.55 -7.63
N ARG A 35 -3.09 -6.40 -6.64
CA ARG A 35 -4.10 -7.03 -5.78
C ARG A 35 -3.56 -7.18 -4.38
N ARG A 36 -4.46 -7.24 -3.40
CA ARG A 36 -4.07 -7.59 -2.02
C ARG A 36 -3.54 -9.03 -2.00
N ILE A 37 -2.36 -9.23 -1.45
CA ILE A 37 -1.84 -10.56 -1.12
C ILE A 37 -2.19 -10.85 0.32
N GLN A 38 -2.68 -12.07 0.57
CA GLN A 38 -2.96 -12.52 1.91
C GLN A 38 -1.64 -12.68 2.67
N GLY A 39 -1.35 -11.70 3.53
CA GLY A 39 -0.23 -11.73 4.45
C GLY A 39 -0.63 -12.26 5.82
N ASP A 40 0.29 -12.15 6.77
CA ASP A 40 -0.04 -12.36 8.18
C ASP A 40 -0.96 -11.24 8.67
N ASP A 41 -2.26 -11.53 8.74
CA ASP A 41 -3.28 -10.59 9.21
C ASP A 41 -3.23 -10.38 10.75
N THR A 42 -2.22 -10.93 11.44
CA THR A 42 -2.04 -10.74 12.88
C THR A 42 -1.42 -9.39 13.22
N TYR A 43 -1.84 -8.86 14.36
CA TYR A 43 -1.22 -7.69 14.95
C TYR A 43 0.00 -8.11 15.77
N ASP A 44 1.10 -7.38 15.60
CA ASP A 44 2.31 -7.56 16.40
C ASP A 44 2.10 -7.08 17.86
N ALA A 45 3.17 -7.18 18.67
CA ALA A 45 3.15 -6.76 20.07
C ALA A 45 2.86 -5.25 20.25
N SER A 46 3.10 -4.42 19.22
CA SER A 46 2.77 -3.00 19.21
C SER A 46 1.34 -2.71 18.78
N GLY A 47 0.58 -3.75 18.42
CA GLY A 47 -0.79 -3.61 17.93
C GLY A 47 -0.86 -3.12 16.48
N VAL A 48 0.18 -3.36 15.68
CA VAL A 48 0.25 -3.01 14.26
C VAL A 48 0.24 -4.28 13.41
N ARG A 49 -0.54 -4.30 12.33
CA ARG A 49 -0.50 -5.35 11.31
C ARG A 49 0.00 -4.78 9.98
N LYS A 50 0.53 -5.65 9.13
CA LYS A 50 0.99 -5.31 7.78
C LYS A 50 -0.01 -5.81 6.75
N ILE A 51 -0.35 -4.95 5.80
CA ILE A 51 -1.24 -5.26 4.69
C ILE A 51 -0.47 -4.98 3.42
N TRP A 52 -0.44 -5.98 2.54
CA TRP A 52 0.39 -5.95 1.35
C TRP A 52 -0.45 -6.10 0.10
N HIS A 53 -0.29 -5.15 -0.83
CA HIS A 53 -0.73 -5.30 -2.21
C HIS A 53 0.50 -5.47 -3.10
N GLN A 54 0.42 -6.39 -4.03
CA GLN A 54 1.49 -6.65 -4.97
C GLN A 54 0.92 -6.72 -6.39
N GLY A 55 1.66 -6.13 -7.32
CA GLY A 55 1.46 -6.24 -8.76
C GLY A 55 2.69 -6.78 -9.47
N GLN A 56 2.62 -6.84 -10.80
CA GLN A 56 3.74 -7.13 -11.66
C GLN A 56 4.76 -5.98 -11.64
N LYS A 57 5.95 -6.21 -12.21
CA LYS A 57 7.00 -5.19 -12.38
C LYS A 57 7.39 -4.50 -11.05
N GLN A 58 7.42 -5.28 -9.97
CA GLN A 58 7.80 -4.82 -8.63
C GLN A 58 6.92 -3.67 -8.11
N ILE A 59 5.63 -3.65 -8.46
CA ILE A 59 4.68 -2.74 -7.83
C ILE A 59 4.27 -3.33 -6.49
N GLU A 60 4.48 -2.58 -5.42
CA GLU A 60 4.11 -2.99 -4.07
C GLU A 60 3.49 -1.82 -3.32
N ILE A 61 2.38 -2.08 -2.62
CA ILE A 61 1.81 -1.17 -1.63
C ILE A 61 1.88 -1.87 -0.28
N MET A 62 2.62 -1.31 0.66
CA MET A 62 2.70 -1.80 2.02
C MET A 62 1.97 -0.82 2.94
N THR A 63 1.07 -1.32 3.78
CA THR A 63 0.33 -0.53 4.75
C THR A 63 0.53 -1.09 6.15
N TRP A 64 0.84 -0.21 7.10
CA TRP A 64 0.90 -0.53 8.52
C TRP A 64 -0.35 0.04 9.19
N GLU A 65 -1.17 -0.83 9.77
CA GLU A 65 -2.47 -0.48 10.34
C GLU A 65 -2.55 -0.84 11.83
N LYS A 66 -3.07 0.07 12.64
CA LYS A 66 -3.38 -0.15 14.06
C LYS A 66 -4.68 -0.94 14.23
N ARG A 67 -4.90 -1.48 15.44
CA ARG A 67 -6.14 -2.22 15.79
C ARG A 67 -7.44 -1.42 15.63
N ASP A 68 -7.38 -0.09 15.75
CA ASP A 68 -8.51 0.81 15.50
C ASP A 68 -8.77 1.06 13.99
N GLY A 69 -7.95 0.47 13.12
CA GLY A 69 -7.98 0.67 11.67
C GLY A 69 -7.32 1.96 11.20
N GLY A 70 -6.60 2.66 12.08
CA GLY A 70 -5.78 3.81 11.72
C GLY A 70 -4.54 3.38 10.94
N VAL A 71 -4.32 3.99 9.77
CA VAL A 71 -3.10 3.81 8.98
C VAL A 71 -1.97 4.61 9.63
N VAL A 72 -0.89 3.93 10.00
CA VAL A 72 0.31 4.53 10.61
C VAL A 72 1.29 4.98 9.53
N GLU A 73 1.46 4.13 8.54
CA GLU A 73 2.43 4.27 7.47
C GLU A 73 1.94 3.57 6.22
N GLN A 74 2.22 4.13 5.06
CA GLN A 74 2.02 3.51 3.76
C GLN A 74 3.21 3.77 2.86
N GLU A 75 3.61 2.75 2.11
CA GLU A 75 4.65 2.83 1.10
C GLU A 75 4.12 2.28 -0.22
N LEU A 76 4.32 3.02 -1.31
CA LEU A 76 4.16 2.52 -2.68
C LEU A 76 5.54 2.50 -3.35
N SER A 77 5.94 1.34 -3.85
CA SER A 77 7.16 1.13 -4.61
C SER A 77 6.80 0.70 -6.03
N PHE A 78 7.37 1.34 -7.06
CA PHE A 78 7.18 0.96 -8.46
C PHE A 78 8.25 1.63 -9.34
N MET A 79 8.75 0.92 -10.36
CA MET A 79 9.66 1.49 -11.39
C MET A 79 10.86 2.28 -10.83
N GLY A 80 11.44 1.82 -9.72
CA GLY A 80 12.56 2.50 -9.07
C GLY A 80 12.18 3.79 -8.30
N LEU A 81 10.89 4.08 -8.16
CA LEU A 81 10.34 5.16 -7.35
C LEU A 81 9.76 4.60 -6.05
N ILE A 82 9.78 5.43 -5.01
CA ILE A 82 9.06 5.18 -3.77
C ILE A 82 8.25 6.42 -3.36
N ILE A 83 7.04 6.16 -2.89
CA ILE A 83 6.17 7.13 -2.22
C ILE A 83 5.93 6.60 -0.81
N ALA A 84 6.27 7.38 0.21
CA ALA A 84 6.05 7.02 1.60
C ALA A 84 5.16 8.06 2.29
N CYS A 85 4.11 7.61 2.97
CA CYS A 85 3.21 8.44 3.76
C CYS A 85 3.28 7.98 5.22
N LYS A 86 3.75 8.86 6.11
CA LYS A 86 3.91 8.56 7.54
C LYS A 86 3.43 9.74 8.37
N GLY A 87 2.49 9.50 9.28
CA GLY A 87 1.93 10.56 10.13
C GLY A 87 1.35 11.74 9.34
N GLY A 88 0.79 11.49 8.15
CA GLY A 88 0.25 12.53 7.26
C GLY A 88 1.30 13.26 6.41
N HIS A 89 2.59 12.99 6.61
CA HIS A 89 3.66 13.54 5.77
C HIS A 89 3.98 12.59 4.63
N LEU A 90 3.88 13.10 3.41
CA LEU A 90 4.23 12.38 2.20
C LEU A 90 5.64 12.75 1.75
N ARG A 91 6.44 11.74 1.40
CA ARG A 91 7.77 11.88 0.83
C ARG A 91 7.89 11.01 -0.42
N THR A 92 8.75 11.44 -1.35
CA THR A 92 9.13 10.63 -2.51
C THR A 92 10.60 10.25 -2.41
N GLY A 93 11.02 9.29 -3.23
CA GLY A 93 12.41 8.92 -3.34
C GLY A 93 12.64 7.96 -4.48
N LYS A 94 13.88 7.47 -4.55
CA LYS A 94 14.32 6.47 -5.52
C LYS A 94 14.84 5.23 -4.82
N ILE A 95 14.59 4.09 -5.46
CA ILE A 95 15.20 2.82 -5.10
C ILE A 95 16.52 2.72 -5.88
N PRO A 96 17.68 2.63 -5.20
CA PRO A 96 18.96 2.46 -5.87
C PRO A 96 18.96 1.20 -6.74
N ILE A 97 19.46 1.30 -7.97
CA ILE A 97 19.47 0.17 -8.93
C ILE A 97 20.47 -0.92 -8.51
N ASP A 98 21.44 -0.55 -7.68
CA ASP A 98 22.54 -1.34 -7.14
C ASP A 98 22.27 -1.94 -5.76
N SER A 99 21.12 -1.66 -5.14
CA SER A 99 20.80 -2.24 -3.84
C SER A 99 20.51 -3.74 -3.98
N GLU A 100 21.36 -4.58 -3.38
CA GLU A 100 21.05 -6.00 -3.15
C GLU A 100 19.70 -6.08 -2.45
N TYR A 101 18.72 -6.61 -3.18
CA TYR A 101 17.40 -6.87 -2.62
C TYR A 101 17.56 -7.81 -1.43
N SER A 102 17.03 -7.45 -0.26
CA SER A 102 17.01 -8.34 0.90
C SER A 102 16.37 -9.69 0.52
N SER A 103 16.50 -10.71 1.36
CA SER A 103 15.91 -12.04 1.15
C SER A 103 14.38 -12.06 0.90
N GLY A 104 13.69 -10.92 1.10
CA GLY A 104 12.31 -10.66 0.71
C GLY A 104 12.11 -9.75 -0.50
N GLY A 105 13.14 -9.49 -1.32
CA GLY A 105 13.04 -8.72 -2.56
C GLY A 105 12.98 -7.20 -2.40
N ARG A 106 13.22 -6.62 -1.21
CA ARG A 106 13.17 -5.17 -0.97
C ARG A 106 14.51 -4.59 -0.48
N PRO A 107 14.91 -3.38 -0.90
CA PRO A 107 15.88 -2.60 -0.15
C PRO A 107 15.31 -2.29 1.23
N ALA A 108 16.16 -2.28 2.27
CA ALA A 108 15.71 -1.85 3.59
C ALA A 108 15.34 -0.35 3.56
N SER A 109 14.43 0.10 4.42
CA SER A 109 13.94 1.50 4.41
C SER A 109 15.05 2.55 4.56
N HIS A 110 16.16 2.20 5.23
CA HIS A 110 17.34 3.05 5.36
C HIS A 110 18.21 3.12 4.08
N MET A 111 17.98 2.23 3.11
CA MET A 111 18.66 2.21 1.81
C MET A 111 17.94 3.07 0.76
N LEU A 112 16.79 3.64 1.10
CA LEU A 112 16.01 4.47 0.18
C LEU A 112 16.62 5.88 0.11
N ALA A 113 16.92 6.34 -1.10
CA ALA A 113 17.32 7.71 -1.34
C ALA A 113 16.07 8.58 -1.41
N MET A 114 15.66 9.13 -0.27
CA MET A 114 14.49 10.00 -0.18
C MET A 114 14.82 11.40 -0.70
N ASP A 115 13.90 11.99 -1.45
CA ASP A 115 14.03 13.35 -1.93
C ASP A 115 13.92 14.36 -0.76
N ALA A 116 14.58 15.51 -0.92
CA ALA A 116 14.46 16.62 0.03
C ALA A 116 13.04 17.22 0.02
N GLU A 117 12.42 17.28 -1.15
CA GLU A 117 11.04 17.70 -1.38
C GLU A 117 10.32 16.66 -2.25
N PRO A 118 8.98 16.47 -2.09
CA PRO A 118 8.24 15.53 -2.90
C PRO A 118 8.32 15.85 -4.41
N SER A 119 8.74 14.88 -5.20
CA SER A 119 8.87 14.97 -6.65
C SER A 119 7.49 15.03 -7.32
N PRO A 120 7.14 16.13 -8.02
CA PRO A 120 5.83 16.28 -8.66
C PRO A 120 5.55 15.19 -9.69
N ARG A 121 6.59 14.78 -10.43
CA ARG A 121 6.51 13.70 -11.42
C ARG A 121 6.24 12.35 -10.77
N ALA A 122 6.86 12.06 -9.63
CA ALA A 122 6.62 10.81 -8.92
C ALA A 122 5.19 10.75 -8.37
N LEU A 123 4.66 11.89 -7.90
CA LEU A 123 3.28 12.00 -7.44
C LEU A 123 2.26 11.84 -8.57
N ASP A 124 2.49 12.46 -9.73
CA ASP A 124 1.64 12.32 -10.91
C ASP A 124 1.57 10.84 -11.36
N TYR A 125 2.72 10.18 -11.46
CA TYR A 125 2.79 8.76 -11.80
C TYR A 125 2.10 7.87 -10.77
N ALA A 126 2.30 8.14 -9.47
CA ALA A 126 1.65 7.40 -8.41
C ALA A 126 0.12 7.58 -8.45
N SER A 127 -0.37 8.81 -8.67
CA SER A 127 -1.80 9.09 -8.80
C SER A 127 -2.40 8.34 -9.98
N HIS A 128 -1.74 8.36 -11.15
CA HIS A 128 -2.17 7.62 -12.33
C HIS A 128 -2.20 6.11 -12.09
N LEU A 129 -1.15 5.53 -11.50
CA LEU A 129 -1.07 4.11 -11.18
C LEU A 129 -2.20 3.70 -10.22
N LEU A 130 -2.37 4.43 -9.12
CA LEU A 130 -3.36 4.11 -8.07
C LEU A 130 -4.81 4.25 -8.57
N LYS A 131 -5.08 5.19 -9.49
CA LYS A 131 -6.40 5.33 -10.14
C LYS A 131 -6.74 4.14 -11.05
N SER A 132 -5.72 3.49 -11.61
CA SER A 132 -5.88 2.38 -12.54
C SER A 132 -5.90 1.00 -11.87
N VAL A 133 -5.73 0.93 -10.54
CA VAL A 133 -5.90 -0.33 -9.80
C VAL A 133 -7.38 -0.77 -9.89
N PRO A 134 -7.69 -2.02 -10.28
CA PRO A 134 -9.09 -2.47 -10.41
C PRO A 134 -9.79 -2.60 -9.06
N GLU A 135 -9.14 -3.24 -8.10
CA GLU A 135 -9.64 -3.46 -6.74
C GLU A 135 -9.20 -2.31 -5.82
N ARG A 136 -9.91 -1.18 -5.92
CA ARG A 136 -9.65 0.01 -5.08
C ARG A 136 -10.24 -0.17 -3.69
N ASP A 137 -9.59 -0.97 -2.87
CA ASP A 137 -9.94 -1.09 -1.46
C ASP A 137 -9.59 0.19 -0.67
N TYR A 138 -9.94 0.19 0.61
CA TYR A 138 -9.68 1.30 1.52
C TYR A 138 -8.22 1.77 1.51
N TYR A 139 -7.24 0.86 1.40
CA TYR A 139 -5.82 1.19 1.52
C TYR A 139 -5.28 1.84 0.26
N VAL A 140 -5.69 1.35 -0.92
CA VAL A 140 -5.35 1.97 -2.21
C VAL A 140 -5.94 3.38 -2.28
N GLN A 141 -7.19 3.56 -1.86
CA GLN A 141 -7.86 4.86 -1.85
C GLN A 141 -7.26 5.83 -0.84
N HIS A 142 -6.90 5.35 0.35
CA HIS A 142 -6.23 6.16 1.36
C HIS A 142 -4.91 6.74 0.82
N LEU A 143 -4.09 5.90 0.17
CA LEU A 143 -2.85 6.37 -0.42
C LEU A 143 -3.08 7.31 -1.60
N LEU A 144 -4.05 7.01 -2.47
CA LEU A 144 -4.43 7.88 -3.58
C LEU A 144 -4.85 9.26 -3.08
N LYS A 145 -5.63 9.33 -2.00
CA LYS A 145 -6.00 10.59 -1.37
C LYS A 145 -4.76 11.34 -0.90
N ALA A 146 -3.87 10.70 -0.14
CA ALA A 146 -2.65 11.33 0.35
C ALA A 146 -1.76 11.88 -0.78
N VAL A 147 -1.65 11.15 -1.89
CA VAL A 147 -0.93 11.60 -3.09
C VAL A 147 -1.58 12.84 -3.70
N ASN A 148 -2.90 12.85 -3.90
CA ASN A 148 -3.57 14.00 -4.48
C ASN A 148 -3.57 15.22 -3.56
N ASP A 149 -3.73 15.04 -2.24
CA ASP A 149 -3.60 16.12 -1.26
C ASP A 149 -2.20 16.77 -1.35
N ALA A 150 -1.15 15.96 -1.52
CA ALA A 150 0.21 16.46 -1.70
C ALA A 150 0.38 17.24 -3.02
N ILE A 151 -0.17 16.73 -4.13
CA ILE A 151 -0.17 17.42 -5.44
C ILE A 151 -0.85 18.79 -5.31
N THR A 152 -2.03 18.85 -4.68
CA THR A 152 -2.77 20.08 -4.46
C THR A 152 -2.00 21.05 -3.56
N THR A 153 -1.41 20.57 -2.46
CA THR A 153 -0.65 21.39 -1.51
C THR A 153 0.57 22.03 -2.16
N LEU A 154 1.22 21.32 -3.08
CA LEU A 154 2.38 21.81 -3.83
C LEU A 154 2.01 22.74 -4.99
N GLY A 155 0.71 23.00 -5.23
CA GLY A 155 0.25 23.90 -6.28
C GLY A 155 0.39 23.35 -7.70
N PHE A 156 0.61 22.04 -7.85
CA PHE A 156 0.60 21.37 -9.15
C PHE A 156 -0.83 21.02 -9.53
N ASP A 157 -1.63 22.03 -9.87
CA ASP A 157 -3.02 21.83 -10.26
C ASP A 157 -3.10 21.24 -11.68
N THR A 158 -3.00 19.92 -11.77
CA THR A 158 -3.43 19.21 -12.96
C THR A 158 -4.94 18.99 -12.82
N SER A 159 -5.68 19.18 -13.92
CA SER A 159 -7.14 18.92 -14.03
C SER A 159 -7.55 17.44 -13.77
N ARG A 160 -6.66 16.66 -13.15
CA ARG A 160 -6.65 15.21 -13.02
C ARG A 160 -6.69 14.76 -11.56
N THR A 161 -6.80 15.63 -10.56
CA THR A 161 -6.67 15.32 -9.11
C THR A 161 -7.98 15.02 -8.35
N VAL A 162 -9.09 14.72 -9.02
CA VAL A 162 -10.35 14.39 -8.31
C VAL A 162 -10.25 13.00 -7.66
N VAL A 163 -10.59 12.92 -6.36
CA VAL A 163 -10.69 11.67 -5.57
C VAL A 163 -12.11 11.55 -5.02
N SER A 164 -12.74 10.39 -5.19
CA SER A 164 -14.02 10.07 -4.55
C SER A 164 -13.87 10.02 -3.04
N SER A 165 -14.93 10.28 -2.28
CA SER A 165 -14.83 10.32 -0.82
C SER A 165 -14.36 8.98 -0.23
N LEU A 166 -13.48 9.00 0.79
CA LEU A 166 -13.05 7.76 1.46
C LEU A 166 -14.23 7.02 2.14
N ALA A 167 -15.33 7.72 2.40
CA ALA A 167 -16.54 7.14 3.00
C ALA A 167 -17.16 6.04 2.12
N GLU A 168 -17.03 6.14 0.80
CA GLU A 168 -17.50 5.13 -0.16
C GLU A 168 -16.76 3.79 -0.03
N PHE A 169 -15.57 3.80 0.59
CA PHE A 169 -14.70 2.63 0.75
C PHE A 169 -14.61 2.16 2.21
N ALA A 170 -15.58 2.52 3.05
CA ALA A 170 -15.59 2.18 4.47
C ALA A 170 -15.67 0.67 4.76
N HIS A 171 -16.00 -0.16 3.75
CA HIS A 171 -16.02 -1.61 3.89
C HIS A 171 -14.59 -2.17 3.95
N ARG A 172 -14.03 -2.17 5.17
CA ARG A 172 -12.73 -2.75 5.47
C ARG A 172 -12.87 -4.27 5.61
N PRO A 173 -12.03 -5.09 4.95
CA PRO A 173 -11.98 -6.51 5.21
C PRO A 173 -11.63 -6.72 6.68
N LYS A 174 -12.60 -7.22 7.45
CA LYS A 174 -12.38 -7.58 8.86
C LYS A 174 -11.28 -8.65 8.87
N PRO A 175 -10.23 -8.53 9.68
CA PRO A 175 -9.26 -9.62 9.83
C PRO A 175 -10.03 -10.91 10.08
N ALA A 176 -9.57 -12.01 9.48
CA ALA A 176 -10.01 -13.34 9.89
C ALA A 176 -9.70 -13.42 11.39
N GLY A 177 -10.74 -13.23 12.21
CA GLY A 177 -10.56 -13.02 13.63
C GLY A 177 -9.80 -14.21 14.22
N THR A 178 -8.80 -13.93 15.05
CA THR A 178 -8.26 -14.92 15.99
C THR A 178 -9.33 -15.46 16.96
N ASP A 179 -10.52 -14.84 16.93
CA ASP A 179 -11.72 -15.19 17.69
C ASP A 179 -12.67 -16.12 16.91
N GLY A 180 -12.17 -16.81 15.88
CA GLY A 180 -12.92 -17.88 15.25
C GLY A 180 -13.21 -19.00 16.27
N PRO A 181 -14.46 -19.50 16.38
CA PRO A 181 -14.81 -20.59 17.31
C PRO A 181 -13.99 -21.87 17.10
N GLY A 182 -13.24 -21.97 16.01
CA GLY A 182 -12.30 -23.06 15.73
C GLY A 182 -11.16 -23.20 16.74
N ARG A 183 -10.58 -22.11 17.24
CA ARG A 183 -9.49 -22.19 18.24
C ARG A 183 -10.01 -22.60 19.62
N ALA A 184 -11.12 -22.03 20.07
CA ALA A 184 -11.77 -22.43 21.32
C ALA A 184 -12.26 -23.89 21.29
N ARG A 185 -12.81 -24.34 20.15
CA ARG A 185 -13.17 -25.75 19.95
C ARG A 185 -11.96 -26.67 19.96
N ALA A 186 -10.87 -26.31 19.27
CA ALA A 186 -9.65 -27.12 19.25
C ALA A 186 -9.04 -27.26 20.65
N VAL A 187 -8.98 -26.17 21.43
CA VAL A 187 -8.50 -26.20 22.82
C VAL A 187 -9.43 -27.04 23.71
N ALA A 188 -10.75 -26.91 23.56
CA ALA A 188 -11.71 -27.73 24.30
C ALA A 188 -11.58 -29.23 23.98
N PHE A 189 -11.37 -29.60 22.72
CA PHE A 189 -11.13 -31.00 22.33
C PHE A 189 -9.84 -31.55 22.93
N VAL A 190 -8.75 -30.78 22.93
CA VAL A 190 -7.48 -31.20 23.55
C VAL A 190 -7.64 -31.39 25.06
N LEU A 191 -8.34 -30.49 25.74
CA LEU A 191 -8.59 -30.60 27.18
C LEU A 191 -9.49 -31.80 27.53
N LEU A 192 -10.53 -32.08 26.73
CA LEU A 192 -11.38 -33.25 26.90
C LEU A 192 -10.62 -34.56 26.68
N ALA A 193 -9.75 -34.62 25.66
CA ALA A 193 -8.91 -35.79 25.39
C ALA A 193 -7.94 -36.06 26.56
N LEU A 194 -7.32 -35.02 27.11
CA LEU A 194 -6.45 -35.14 28.29
C LEU A 194 -7.21 -35.61 29.53
N ALA A 195 -8.41 -35.06 29.79
CA ALA A 195 -9.24 -35.48 30.91
C ALA A 195 -9.66 -36.95 30.80
N ALA A 196 -10.04 -37.41 29.60
CA ALA A 196 -10.37 -38.81 29.34
C ALA A 196 -9.16 -39.74 29.56
N LEU A 197 -7.96 -39.31 29.16
CA LEU A 197 -6.73 -40.07 29.37
C LEU A 197 -6.41 -40.21 30.86
N CYS A 198 -6.54 -39.13 31.64
CA CYS A 198 -6.34 -39.15 33.09
C CYS A 198 -7.36 -40.07 33.80
N LEU A 199 -8.63 -40.04 33.38
CA LEU A 199 -9.68 -40.92 33.91
C LEU A 199 -9.38 -42.40 33.61
N ALA A 200 -8.98 -42.72 32.38
CA ALA A 200 -8.60 -44.08 32.01
C ALA A 200 -7.41 -44.59 32.83
N PHE A 201 -6.41 -43.73 33.08
CA PHE A 201 -5.25 -44.06 33.90
C PHE A 201 -5.63 -44.30 35.37
N ALA A 202 -6.52 -43.47 35.94
CA ALA A 202 -7.00 -43.62 37.31
C ALA A 202 -7.85 -44.89 37.49
N LEU A 203 -8.71 -45.21 36.52
CA LEU A 203 -9.51 -46.44 36.51
C LEU A 203 -8.64 -47.69 36.36
N GLY A 204 -7.60 -47.64 35.53
CA GLY A 204 -6.62 -48.72 35.41
C GLY A 204 -5.88 -49.01 36.71
N TRP A 205 -5.58 -47.97 37.50
CA TRP A 205 -4.96 -48.10 38.82
C TRP A 205 -5.89 -48.65 39.90
N LEU A 206 -7.20 -48.43 39.78
CA LEU A 206 -8.20 -48.96 40.73
C LEU A 206 -8.57 -50.43 40.47
N LEU A 207 -8.30 -50.92 39.26
CA LEU A 207 -8.64 -52.28 38.82
C LEU A 207 -7.42 -53.24 38.80
N ALA A 208 -6.22 -52.73 39.06
CA ALA A 208 -4.98 -53.50 39.21
C ALA A 208 -4.69 -53.75 40.69
#